data_AF-A0A960SL21-F1
#
_entry.id   AF-A0A960SL21-F1
#
_cell.length_a   1.000
_cell.length_b   1.000
_cell.length_c   1.000
_cell.angle_alpha   90.00
_cell.angle_beta   90.00
_cell.angle_gamma   90.00
#
_symmetry.space_group_name_H-M   'P 1'
#
loop_
_entity.id
_entity.type
_entity.pdbx_description
1 polymer ?
#
loop_
_entity_poly.entity_id
_entity_poly.type
_entity_poly.pdbx_seq_one_letter_code
_entity_poly.pdbx_strand_id
1 'polypeptide(L)'
;TAFPSLIFGTEPPRQGAAGRDPISFANTVSWNTETTRISPEINPRVAFDRMFRNQSGAEAKRKASQRKSVVDLVLDDAKRLQRKASHLDQQKIGEYLDSVRSVEVRIDNTLNPPERSWTPLTQPELIRPQPGIPQDRSAHLRMMMDLMVLSFWTDTTRVATLMTAHGFSRQNFSFLDGVTSDHHGMSHHKFQEQAVDEYTRVSRWYIEQLAYMLEKMSSIHEGNGSLLDNSTILYGSSMKDGNGHKKENLPIILAGHGGGKLTPKGHVVCDKSTPLANLHLTLLQQFGVEADHFNNASTGTIAQLV
;
A
#
# COMPACT_ATOMS: atom_id res chain seq x y z
N THR A 1 -5.44 17.76 2.18
CA THR A 1 -5.27 16.84 1.04
C THR A 1 -6.59 16.61 0.35
N ALA A 2 -6.60 16.08 -0.88
CA ALA A 2 -7.83 15.85 -1.66
C ALA A 2 -8.70 14.73 -1.08
N PHE A 3 -8.09 13.72 -0.45
CA PHE A 3 -8.78 12.61 0.20
C PHE A 3 -8.38 12.53 1.69
N PRO A 4 -9.34 12.29 2.60
CA PRO A 4 -9.05 12.08 4.02
C PRO A 4 -8.25 10.79 4.24
N SER A 5 -8.56 9.75 3.48
CA SER A 5 -7.77 8.51 3.42
C SER A 5 -7.98 7.77 2.08
N LEU A 6 -7.01 6.90 1.73
CA LEU A 6 -7.14 5.95 0.62
C LEU A 6 -7.02 4.51 1.14
N ILE A 7 -7.89 3.63 0.64
CA ILE A 7 -8.00 2.25 1.12
C ILE A 7 -7.79 1.34 -0.09
N PHE A 8 -6.67 0.62 -0.09
CA PHE A 8 -6.22 -0.26 -1.16
C PHE A 8 -6.25 -1.72 -0.72
N GLY A 9 -6.35 -2.62 -1.69
CA GLY A 9 -6.29 -4.06 -1.47
C GLY A 9 -5.85 -4.79 -2.72
N THR A 10 -5.75 -6.12 -2.62
CA THR A 10 -5.34 -6.97 -3.75
C THR A 10 -6.32 -8.10 -4.07
N GLU A 11 -7.40 -8.23 -3.30
CA GLU A 11 -8.35 -9.32 -3.45
C GLU A 11 -9.80 -8.81 -3.39
N PRO A 12 -10.72 -9.40 -4.17
CA PRO A 12 -12.15 -9.11 -4.05
C PRO A 12 -12.73 -9.70 -2.76
N PRO A 13 -13.72 -9.05 -2.13
CA PRO A 13 -14.27 -9.50 -0.85
C PRO A 13 -14.80 -10.93 -0.95
N ARG A 14 -14.46 -11.77 0.03
CA ARG A 14 -15.01 -13.13 0.12
C ARG A 14 -16.41 -13.15 0.71
N GLN A 15 -17.19 -14.15 0.31
CA GLN A 15 -18.46 -14.52 0.94
C GLN A 15 -18.30 -15.85 1.71
N GLY A 16 -19.11 -16.04 2.75
CA GLY A 16 -19.05 -17.20 3.64
C GLY A 16 -18.95 -16.85 5.12
N ALA A 17 -18.49 -17.82 5.92
CA ALA A 17 -18.34 -17.70 7.37
C ALA A 17 -16.86 -17.78 7.78
N ALA A 18 -16.53 -17.09 8.87
CA ALA A 18 -15.24 -17.12 9.55
C ALA A 18 -15.45 -17.60 10.99
N GLY A 19 -15.73 -18.90 11.17
CA GLY A 19 -16.14 -19.45 12.46
C GLY A 19 -17.54 -18.95 12.84
N ARG A 20 -17.66 -18.24 13.97
CA ARG A 20 -18.93 -17.67 14.45
C ARG A 20 -19.26 -16.31 13.84
N ASP A 21 -18.28 -15.65 13.23
CA ASP A 21 -18.43 -14.33 12.64
C ASP A 21 -18.60 -14.38 11.12
N PRO A 22 -19.28 -13.40 10.51
CA PRO A 22 -19.29 -13.24 9.06
C PRO A 22 -17.87 -13.10 8.50
N ILE A 23 -17.55 -13.78 7.39
CA ILE A 23 -16.22 -13.66 6.73
C ILE A 23 -15.90 -12.22 6.31
N SER A 24 -16.93 -11.39 6.17
CA SER A 24 -16.82 -9.99 5.80
C SER A 24 -16.06 -9.13 6.82
N PHE A 25 -15.86 -9.60 8.06
CA PHE A 25 -14.93 -8.97 9.01
C PHE A 25 -13.46 -9.23 8.66
N ALA A 26 -13.15 -10.30 7.92
CA ALA A 26 -11.80 -10.62 7.46
C ALA A 26 -11.46 -10.04 6.08
N ASN A 27 -12.39 -9.29 5.47
CA ASN A 27 -12.23 -8.67 4.16
C ASN A 27 -11.72 -7.22 4.22
N THR A 28 -11.66 -6.61 5.41
CA THR A 28 -11.21 -5.23 5.57
C THR A 28 -10.65 -4.97 6.95
N VAL A 29 -9.72 -4.03 7.01
CA VAL A 29 -9.17 -3.46 8.24
C VAL A 29 -9.56 -1.99 8.40
N SER A 30 -10.33 -1.43 7.46
CA SER A 30 -10.70 -0.02 7.42
C SER A 30 -12.21 0.17 7.60
N TRP A 31 -12.57 1.06 8.52
CA TRP A 31 -13.94 1.29 8.95
C TRP A 31 -14.22 2.78 9.00
N ASN A 32 -15.38 3.21 8.52
CA ASN A 32 -15.85 4.59 8.59
C ASN A 32 -16.56 4.88 9.92
N THR A 33 -17.27 3.89 10.44
CA THR A 33 -17.88 3.88 11.77
C THR A 33 -17.72 2.49 12.38
N GLU A 34 -18.10 2.31 13.65
CA GLU A 34 -18.07 1.01 14.34
C GLU A 34 -18.76 -0.13 13.57
N THR A 35 -19.72 0.21 12.70
CA THR A 35 -20.53 -0.76 11.96
C THR A 35 -20.41 -0.62 10.44
N THR A 36 -19.75 0.43 9.95
CA THR A 36 -19.64 0.71 8.51
C THR A 36 -18.23 0.42 8.00
N ARG A 37 -18.11 -0.67 7.25
CA ARG A 37 -16.87 -1.10 6.59
C ARG A 37 -16.56 -0.27 5.35
N ILE A 38 -15.28 -0.11 5.08
CA ILE A 38 -14.78 0.42 3.82
C ILE A 38 -14.16 -0.73 3.03
N SER A 39 -14.71 -1.03 1.86
CA SER A 39 -14.11 -2.00 0.95
C SER A 39 -12.87 -1.39 0.30
N PRO A 40 -11.75 -2.12 0.24
CA PRO A 40 -10.56 -1.64 -0.45
C PRO A 40 -10.78 -1.54 -1.96
N GLU A 41 -10.15 -0.55 -2.60
CA GLU A 41 -10.00 -0.51 -4.05
C GLU A 41 -8.89 -1.48 -4.47
N ILE A 42 -9.19 -2.37 -5.41
CA ILE A 42 -8.29 -3.44 -5.85
C ILE A 42 -7.88 -3.30 -7.32
N ASN A 43 -8.55 -2.42 -8.07
CA ASN A 43 -8.26 -2.16 -9.46
C ASN A 43 -7.26 -0.99 -9.55
N PRO A 44 -6.00 -1.23 -9.98
CA PRO A 44 -4.98 -0.18 -10.04
C PRO A 44 -5.39 1.02 -10.90
N ARG A 45 -6.11 0.77 -12.01
CA ARG A 45 -6.59 1.84 -12.88
C ARG A 45 -7.64 2.70 -12.19
N VAL A 46 -8.61 2.09 -11.49
CA VAL A 46 -9.66 2.84 -10.80
C VAL A 46 -9.05 3.67 -9.66
N ALA A 47 -8.12 3.08 -8.90
CA ALA A 47 -7.34 3.79 -7.90
C ALA A 47 -6.60 5.01 -8.49
N PHE A 48 -5.86 4.82 -9.57
CA PHE A 48 -5.12 5.87 -10.26
C PHE A 48 -6.06 6.99 -10.77
N ASP A 49 -7.14 6.62 -11.46
CA ASP A 49 -8.11 7.57 -12.00
C ASP A 49 -8.75 8.40 -10.86
N ARG A 50 -9.04 7.78 -9.71
CA ARG A 50 -9.57 8.48 -8.54
C ARG A 50 -8.59 9.52 -7.99
N MET A 51 -7.30 9.21 -7.98
CA MET A 51 -6.26 10.12 -7.47
C MET A 51 -6.04 11.34 -8.37
N PHE A 52 -6.08 11.16 -9.70
CA PHE A 52 -5.60 12.20 -10.63
C PHE A 52 -6.64 12.76 -11.61
N ARG A 53 -7.75 12.07 -11.87
CA ARG A 53 -8.76 12.51 -12.85
C ARG A 53 -9.97 13.19 -12.22
N ASN A 54 -10.16 13.11 -10.91
CA ASN A 54 -11.29 13.76 -10.24
C ASN A 54 -11.02 15.26 -9.96
N GLN A 55 -10.51 15.98 -10.96
CA GLN A 55 -10.40 17.44 -10.90
C GLN A 55 -11.79 18.05 -11.06
N SER A 56 -12.21 18.83 -10.07
CA SER A 56 -13.52 19.46 -9.99
C SER A 56 -13.75 20.46 -11.13
N GLY A 57 -14.73 20.19 -11.99
CA GLY A 57 -15.19 21.09 -13.05
C GLY A 57 -15.74 20.31 -14.25
N ALA A 58 -16.83 20.80 -14.87
CA ALA A 58 -17.43 20.16 -16.04
C ALA A 58 -16.45 20.10 -17.24
N GLU A 59 -15.58 21.10 -17.37
CA GLU A 59 -14.56 21.18 -18.43
C GLU A 59 -13.38 20.22 -18.18
N ALA A 60 -12.93 20.08 -16.92
CA ALA A 60 -11.88 19.15 -16.53
C ALA A 60 -12.31 17.69 -16.74
N LYS A 61 -13.57 17.35 -16.41
CA LYS A 61 -14.16 16.03 -16.70
C LYS A 61 -14.25 15.73 -18.20
N ARG A 62 -14.58 16.74 -19.02
CA ARG A 62 -14.68 16.61 -20.49
C ARG A 62 -13.30 16.46 -21.15
N LYS A 63 -12.29 17.18 -20.66
CA LYS A 63 -10.89 17.02 -21.09
C LYS A 63 -10.31 15.67 -20.63
N ALA A 64 -10.61 15.24 -19.41
CA ALA A 64 -10.17 13.96 -18.88
C ALA A 64 -10.80 12.75 -19.58
N SER A 65 -12.01 12.86 -20.13
CA SER A 65 -12.61 11.79 -20.95
C SER A 65 -12.05 11.72 -22.37
N GLN A 66 -11.48 12.83 -22.88
CA GLN A 66 -10.93 12.92 -24.24
C GLN A 66 -9.42 12.66 -24.33
N ARG A 67 -8.63 12.89 -23.27
CA ARG A 67 -7.17 12.69 -23.28
C ARG A 67 -6.79 11.26 -22.88
N LYS A 68 -5.84 10.69 -23.63
CA LYS A 68 -5.35 9.30 -23.49
C LYS A 68 -4.61 9.11 -22.15
N SER A 69 -3.67 10.00 -21.79
CA SER A 69 -2.90 9.93 -20.54
C SER A 69 -3.29 11.01 -19.51
N VAL A 70 -3.12 10.71 -18.21
CA VAL A 70 -3.24 11.68 -17.11
C VAL A 70 -2.13 12.72 -17.15
N VAL A 71 -0.91 12.31 -17.50
CA VAL A 71 0.24 13.22 -17.64
C VAL A 71 -0.08 14.28 -18.68
N ASP A 72 -0.73 13.92 -19.79
CA ASP A 72 -1.17 14.87 -20.81
C ASP A 72 -2.17 15.92 -20.28
N LEU A 73 -2.97 15.61 -19.25
CA LEU A 73 -3.90 16.57 -18.66
C LEU A 73 -3.18 17.66 -17.87
N VAL A 74 -2.12 17.29 -17.15
CA VAL A 74 -1.36 18.20 -16.27
C VAL A 74 -0.11 18.76 -16.92
N LEU A 75 0.33 18.25 -18.08
CA LEU A 75 1.59 18.61 -18.73
C LEU A 75 1.68 20.11 -19.04
N ASP A 76 0.61 20.71 -19.58
CA ASP A 76 0.60 22.13 -19.97
C ASP A 76 0.68 23.05 -18.75
N ASP A 77 -0.02 22.69 -17.68
CA ASP A 77 -0.01 23.40 -16.41
C ASP A 77 1.32 23.22 -15.69
N ALA A 78 1.89 22.01 -15.71
CA ALA A 78 3.21 21.71 -15.17
C ALA A 78 4.32 22.46 -15.92
N LYS A 79 4.26 22.53 -17.27
CA LYS A 79 5.18 23.36 -18.07
C LYS A 79 5.05 24.84 -17.73
N ARG A 80 3.83 25.32 -17.49
CA ARG A 80 3.59 26.72 -17.08
C ARG A 80 4.16 27.00 -15.69
N LEU A 81 4.04 26.04 -14.77
CA LEU A 81 4.61 26.11 -13.42
C LEU A 81 6.14 26.05 -13.45
N GLN A 82 6.72 25.12 -14.22
CA GLN A 82 8.17 24.99 -14.41
C GLN A 82 8.81 26.29 -14.85
N ARG A 83 8.18 27.06 -15.77
CA ARG A 83 8.69 28.36 -16.21
C ARG A 83 8.80 29.42 -15.10
N LYS A 84 8.08 29.24 -13.99
CA LYS A 84 8.07 30.17 -12.84
C LYS A 84 8.75 29.59 -11.60
N ALA A 85 9.09 28.31 -11.62
CA ALA A 85 9.67 27.58 -10.50
C ALA A 85 11.19 27.77 -10.44
N SER A 86 11.77 27.58 -9.25
CA SER A 86 13.22 27.50 -9.09
C SER A 86 13.79 26.27 -9.82
N HIS A 87 15.09 26.22 -10.08
CA HIS A 87 15.71 25.03 -10.69
C HIS A 87 15.46 23.76 -9.89
N LEU A 88 15.47 23.86 -8.55
CA LEU A 88 15.18 22.74 -7.67
C LEU A 88 13.73 22.25 -7.84
N ASP A 89 12.78 23.20 -7.87
CA ASP A 89 11.36 22.87 -8.05
C ASP A 89 11.08 22.32 -9.45
N GLN A 90 11.77 22.81 -10.49
CA GLN A 90 11.67 22.28 -11.84
C GLN A 90 12.07 20.81 -11.90
N GLN A 91 13.17 20.45 -11.23
CA GLN A 91 13.63 19.07 -11.12
C GLN A 91 12.58 18.20 -10.40
N LYS A 92 12.02 18.68 -9.29
CA LYS A 92 10.97 17.97 -8.54
C LYS A 92 9.70 17.75 -9.35
N ILE A 93 9.26 18.76 -10.10
CA ILE A 93 8.12 18.64 -11.02
C ILE A 93 8.43 17.60 -12.11
N GLY A 94 9.66 17.56 -12.63
CA GLY A 94 10.11 16.53 -13.58
C GLY A 94 10.03 15.12 -13.00
N GLU A 95 10.65 14.91 -11.83
CA GLU A 95 10.60 13.64 -11.09
C GLU A 95 9.14 13.17 -10.87
N TYR A 96 8.25 14.11 -10.50
CA TYR A 96 6.83 13.84 -10.30
C TYR A 96 6.15 13.33 -11.58
N LEU A 97 6.29 14.06 -12.69
CA LEU A 97 5.68 13.70 -13.97
C LEU A 97 6.19 12.35 -14.46
N ASP A 98 7.49 12.09 -14.30
CA ASP A 98 8.10 10.82 -14.69
C ASP A 98 7.57 9.64 -13.87
N SER A 99 7.35 9.82 -12.57
CA SER A 99 6.78 8.76 -11.73
C SER A 99 5.31 8.47 -12.04
N VAL A 100 4.48 9.52 -12.19
CA VAL A 100 3.07 9.34 -12.62
C VAL A 100 3.03 8.61 -13.96
N ARG A 101 3.87 9.05 -14.92
CA ARG A 101 4.01 8.38 -16.21
C ARG A 101 4.45 6.93 -16.06
N SER A 102 5.45 6.66 -15.22
CA SER A 102 5.97 5.30 -15.01
C SER A 102 4.91 4.35 -14.42
N VAL A 103 4.04 4.85 -13.54
CA VAL A 103 2.92 4.08 -12.99
C VAL A 103 1.89 3.82 -14.07
N GLU A 104 1.52 4.84 -14.85
CA GLU A 104 0.57 4.71 -15.96
C GLU A 104 1.05 3.71 -17.03
N VAL A 105 2.32 3.82 -17.47
CA VAL A 105 2.99 2.88 -18.39
C VAL A 105 2.94 1.45 -17.85
N ARG A 106 3.22 1.27 -16.56
CA ARG A 106 3.23 -0.05 -15.94
C ARG A 106 1.83 -0.65 -15.88
N ILE A 107 0.83 0.15 -15.50
CA ILE A 107 -0.58 -0.25 -15.52
C ILE A 107 -0.94 -0.70 -16.95
N ASP A 108 -0.51 0.05 -17.97
CA ASP A 108 -0.81 -0.31 -19.37
C ASP A 108 -0.15 -1.59 -19.82
N ASN A 109 1.17 -1.69 -19.67
CA ASN A 109 1.92 -2.89 -20.06
C ASN A 109 1.47 -4.16 -19.33
N THR A 110 0.86 -4.04 -18.15
CA THR A 110 0.42 -5.20 -17.37
C THR A 110 -1.02 -5.61 -17.70
N LEU A 111 -1.89 -4.64 -17.97
CA LEU A 111 -3.29 -4.91 -18.34
C LEU A 111 -3.43 -5.22 -19.84
N ASN A 112 -2.55 -4.66 -20.68
CA ASN A 112 -2.43 -4.88 -22.11
C ASN A 112 -0.96 -5.18 -22.47
N PRO A 113 -0.47 -6.41 -22.24
CA PRO A 113 0.91 -6.73 -22.59
C PRO A 113 1.14 -6.53 -24.10
N PRO A 114 2.18 -5.76 -24.50
CA PRO A 114 2.47 -5.54 -25.91
C PRO A 114 2.83 -6.87 -26.58
N GLU A 115 2.39 -7.06 -27.83
CA GLU A 115 2.87 -8.18 -28.65
C GLU A 115 4.40 -8.10 -28.74
N ARG A 116 5.08 -9.27 -28.74
CA ARG A 116 6.55 -9.41 -28.77
C ARG A 116 7.18 -8.95 -30.11
N SER A 117 6.87 -7.74 -30.55
CA SER A 117 7.55 -7.06 -31.64
C SER A 117 8.41 -5.96 -31.01
N TRP A 118 9.73 -6.07 -31.17
CA TRP A 118 10.65 -5.04 -30.73
C TRP A 118 10.57 -3.88 -31.74
N THR A 119 9.75 -2.89 -31.42
CA THR A 119 9.76 -1.58 -32.08
C THR A 119 10.44 -0.61 -31.12
N PRO A 120 11.55 0.04 -31.50
CA PRO A 120 12.14 1.08 -30.68
C PRO A 120 11.12 2.22 -30.55
N LEU A 121 10.55 2.39 -29.36
CA LEU A 121 9.54 3.41 -29.09
C LEU A 121 10.23 4.78 -29.03
N THR A 122 10.23 5.52 -30.14
CA THR A 122 10.29 6.99 -30.07
C THR A 122 8.99 7.48 -29.44
N GLN A 123 8.98 7.55 -28.10
CA GLN A 123 7.83 7.84 -27.22
C GLN A 123 6.64 6.89 -27.42
N PRO A 124 6.36 5.97 -26.47
CA PRO A 124 5.10 5.24 -26.50
C PRO A 124 3.94 6.24 -26.44
N GLU A 125 3.06 6.20 -27.45
CA GLU A 125 1.70 6.70 -27.28
C GLU A 125 1.08 5.87 -26.16
N LEU A 126 0.99 6.43 -24.96
CA LEU A 126 0.34 5.76 -23.84
C LEU A 126 -1.15 5.70 -24.14
N ILE A 127 -1.60 4.54 -24.62
CA ILE A 127 -3.01 4.24 -24.76
C ILE A 127 -3.53 3.94 -23.35
N ARG A 128 -4.68 4.48 -23.00
CA ARG A 128 -5.28 4.24 -21.68
C ARG A 128 -5.64 2.74 -21.56
N PRO A 129 -5.04 1.99 -20.63
CA PRO A 129 -5.35 0.57 -20.49
C PRO A 129 -6.73 0.34 -19.98
N GLN A 130 -7.47 -0.68 -20.41
CA GLN A 130 -8.79 -1.04 -19.85
C GLN A 130 -8.71 -1.32 -18.33
N PRO A 131 -9.76 -1.06 -17.53
CA PRO A 131 -9.73 -1.42 -16.10
C PRO A 131 -9.60 -2.93 -15.95
N GLY A 132 -8.73 -3.37 -15.05
CA GLY A 132 -8.55 -4.80 -14.77
C GLY A 132 -7.67 -5.03 -13.55
N ILE A 133 -7.62 -6.28 -13.11
CA ILE A 133 -6.70 -6.77 -12.07
C ILE A 133 -5.61 -7.56 -12.78
N PRO A 134 -4.32 -7.24 -12.62
CA PRO A 134 -3.24 -8.03 -13.17
C PRO A 134 -3.31 -9.51 -12.77
N GLN A 135 -2.96 -10.40 -13.69
CA GLN A 135 -2.86 -11.84 -13.39
C GLN A 135 -1.63 -12.17 -12.54
N ASP A 136 -0.52 -11.46 -12.78
CA ASP A 136 0.70 -11.59 -11.97
C ASP A 136 0.50 -10.91 -10.61
N ARG A 137 0.58 -11.69 -9.53
CA ARG A 137 0.37 -11.23 -8.17
C ARG A 137 1.42 -10.23 -7.71
N SER A 138 2.68 -10.46 -8.06
CA SER A 138 3.78 -9.57 -7.67
C SER A 138 3.62 -8.22 -8.35
N ALA A 139 3.26 -8.21 -9.63
CA ALA A 139 2.96 -7.00 -10.38
C ALA A 139 1.76 -6.26 -9.78
N HIS A 140 0.65 -6.97 -9.48
CA HIS A 140 -0.53 -6.34 -8.87
C HIS A 140 -0.23 -5.69 -7.52
N LEU A 141 0.39 -6.44 -6.61
CA LEU A 141 0.70 -5.92 -5.28
C LEU A 141 1.66 -4.73 -5.36
N ARG A 142 2.72 -4.82 -6.19
CA ARG A 142 3.66 -3.71 -6.40
C ARG A 142 2.97 -2.49 -7.02
N MET A 143 2.01 -2.67 -7.93
CA MET A 143 1.22 -1.54 -8.44
C MET A 143 0.41 -0.85 -7.35
N MET A 144 -0.25 -1.61 -6.48
CA MET A 144 -1.00 -1.02 -5.37
C MET A 144 -0.08 -0.34 -4.36
N MET A 145 1.11 -0.88 -4.10
CA MET A 145 2.15 -0.22 -3.30
C MET A 145 2.64 1.07 -3.98
N ASP A 146 2.90 1.05 -5.28
CA ASP A 146 3.32 2.22 -6.04
C ASP A 146 2.28 3.34 -6.00
N LEU A 147 1.00 2.99 -6.09
CA LEU A 147 -0.12 3.94 -5.96
C LEU A 147 -0.20 4.53 -4.55
N MET A 148 0.02 3.72 -3.51
CA MET A 148 0.09 4.20 -2.13
C MET A 148 1.27 5.18 -1.94
N VAL A 149 2.46 4.82 -2.40
CA VAL A 149 3.65 5.70 -2.36
C VAL A 149 3.39 7.01 -3.10
N LEU A 150 2.83 6.91 -4.31
CA LEU A 150 2.50 8.08 -5.12
C LEU A 150 1.47 8.96 -4.40
N SER A 151 0.49 8.37 -3.70
CA SER A 151 -0.54 9.14 -2.99
C SER A 151 0.01 10.02 -1.85
N PHE A 152 1.10 9.59 -1.21
CA PHE A 152 1.80 10.38 -0.21
C PHE A 152 2.64 11.46 -0.86
N TRP A 153 3.42 11.09 -1.87
CA TRP A 153 4.32 12.03 -2.54
C TRP A 153 3.59 13.17 -3.25
N THR A 154 2.40 12.90 -3.80
CA THR A 154 1.58 13.89 -4.50
C THR A 154 0.62 14.64 -3.59
N ASP A 155 0.77 14.47 -2.27
CA ASP A 155 -0.13 15.04 -1.25
C ASP A 155 -1.62 14.75 -1.50
N THR A 156 -1.91 13.63 -2.17
CA THR A 156 -3.28 13.21 -2.46
C THR A 156 -3.99 12.80 -1.17
N THR A 157 -3.26 12.15 -0.26
CA THR A 157 -3.70 11.86 1.11
C THR A 157 -2.52 11.81 2.07
N ARG A 158 -2.78 11.99 3.38
CA ARG A 158 -1.80 11.76 4.46
C ARG A 158 -1.96 10.40 5.12
N VAL A 159 -3.03 9.68 4.83
CA VAL A 159 -3.35 8.38 5.47
C VAL A 159 -3.80 7.40 4.40
N ALA A 160 -3.15 6.24 4.35
CA ALA A 160 -3.56 5.17 3.47
C ALA A 160 -3.42 3.80 4.13
N THR A 161 -4.20 2.83 3.67
CA THR A 161 -4.13 1.44 4.12
C THR A 161 -4.07 0.52 2.90
N LEU A 162 -3.24 -0.52 2.97
CA LEU A 162 -3.13 -1.55 1.93
C LEU A 162 -3.32 -2.92 2.57
N MET A 163 -4.41 -3.58 2.24
CA MET A 163 -4.65 -4.96 2.65
C MET A 163 -4.03 -5.91 1.61
N THR A 164 -2.89 -6.51 1.96
CA THR A 164 -2.11 -7.36 1.03
C THR A 164 -2.74 -8.73 0.75
N ALA A 165 -3.64 -9.18 1.62
CA ALA A 165 -4.51 -10.34 1.45
C ALA A 165 -5.63 -10.33 2.51
N HIS A 166 -6.74 -11.02 2.27
CA HIS A 166 -7.77 -11.23 3.30
C HIS A 166 -7.32 -12.20 4.41
N GLY A 167 -7.93 -12.12 5.59
CA GLY A 167 -7.62 -13.01 6.73
C GLY A 167 -7.91 -14.50 6.45
N PHE A 168 -8.73 -14.80 5.45
CA PHE A 168 -9.01 -16.16 4.96
C PHE A 168 -8.63 -16.32 3.48
N SER A 169 -7.64 -15.57 3.00
CA SER A 169 -7.22 -15.66 1.61
C SER A 169 -6.75 -17.09 1.26
N ARG A 170 -7.34 -17.67 0.22
CA ARG A 170 -6.90 -18.94 -0.39
C ARG A 170 -6.03 -18.67 -1.61
N GLN A 171 -5.26 -17.59 -1.55
CA GLN A 171 -4.38 -17.21 -2.64
C GLN A 171 -3.36 -18.31 -2.91
N ASN A 172 -3.30 -18.74 -4.17
CA ASN A 172 -2.30 -19.68 -4.65
C ASN A 172 -0.94 -18.98 -4.82
N PHE A 173 0.12 -19.62 -4.32
CA PHE A 173 1.50 -19.13 -4.37
C PHE A 173 2.44 -20.00 -5.24
N SER A 174 1.91 -20.85 -6.12
CA SER A 174 2.69 -21.77 -6.96
C SER A 174 3.58 -21.07 -8.01
N PHE A 175 3.49 -19.75 -8.14
CA PHE A 175 4.44 -18.94 -8.89
C PHE A 175 5.79 -18.79 -8.17
N LEU A 176 5.85 -19.07 -6.86
CA LEU A 176 7.09 -19.09 -6.09
C LEU A 176 7.73 -20.48 -6.16
N ASP A 177 9.03 -20.49 -6.46
CA ASP A 177 9.78 -21.74 -6.51
C ASP A 177 9.78 -22.45 -5.15
N GLY A 178 9.48 -23.75 -5.20
CA GLY A 178 9.30 -24.59 -4.03
C GLY A 178 7.97 -24.43 -3.29
N VAL A 179 6.98 -23.73 -3.85
CA VAL A 179 5.63 -23.59 -3.27
C VAL A 179 4.59 -24.27 -4.15
N THR A 180 3.69 -25.05 -3.56
CA THR A 180 2.69 -25.82 -4.31
C THR A 180 1.25 -25.58 -3.86
N SER A 181 1.07 -24.95 -2.69
CA SER A 181 -0.23 -24.76 -2.05
C SER A 181 -0.68 -23.29 -1.97
N ASP A 182 -1.91 -23.08 -1.52
CA ASP A 182 -2.42 -21.78 -1.09
C ASP A 182 -1.93 -21.41 0.33
N HIS A 183 -1.78 -20.10 0.60
CA HIS A 183 -1.20 -19.59 1.85
C HIS A 183 -1.98 -20.00 3.11
N HIS A 184 -3.32 -20.02 3.04
CA HIS A 184 -4.13 -20.40 4.21
C HIS A 184 -4.12 -21.93 4.43
N GLY A 185 -4.05 -22.72 3.36
CA GLY A 185 -3.84 -24.17 3.48
C GLY A 185 -2.51 -24.49 4.18
N MET A 186 -1.40 -23.90 3.71
CA MET A 186 -0.08 -24.15 4.27
C MET A 186 0.12 -23.54 5.65
N SER A 187 -0.61 -22.49 6.03
CA SER A 187 -0.51 -21.93 7.38
C SER A 187 -0.93 -22.93 8.46
N HIS A 188 -1.80 -23.90 8.13
CA HIS A 188 -2.11 -25.06 8.96
C HIS A 188 -1.10 -26.21 8.78
N HIS A 189 0.19 -25.90 8.82
CA HIS A 189 1.28 -26.82 8.44
C HIS A 189 1.41 -28.09 9.30
N LYS A 190 0.80 -28.16 10.50
CA LYS A 190 0.87 -29.32 11.42
C LYS A 190 2.30 -29.81 11.70
N PHE A 191 3.25 -28.88 11.73
CA PHE A 191 4.69 -29.16 11.85
C PHE A 191 5.30 -30.03 10.72
N GLN A 192 4.61 -30.17 9.58
CA GLN A 192 5.17 -30.83 8.41
C GLN A 192 6.24 -29.95 7.78
N GLU A 193 7.45 -30.49 7.64
CA GLU A 193 8.64 -29.76 7.19
C GLU A 193 8.41 -29.03 5.86
N GLN A 194 7.84 -29.73 4.87
CA GLN A 194 7.51 -29.12 3.57
C GLN A 194 6.58 -27.91 3.71
N ALA A 195 5.47 -28.04 4.46
CA ALA A 195 4.51 -26.96 4.62
C ALA A 195 5.10 -25.77 5.40
N VAL A 196 6.02 -26.03 6.35
CA VAL A 196 6.76 -24.98 7.06
C VAL A 196 7.70 -24.24 6.12
N ASP A 197 8.41 -24.95 5.23
CA ASP A 197 9.27 -24.32 4.22
C ASP A 197 8.45 -23.47 3.24
N GLU A 198 7.35 -23.99 2.70
CA GLU A 198 6.42 -23.25 1.84
C GLU A 198 5.90 -21.98 2.53
N TYR A 199 5.42 -22.10 3.78
CA TYR A 199 4.92 -20.97 4.57
C TYR A 199 5.99 -19.92 4.85
N THR A 200 7.23 -20.36 5.08
CA THR A 200 8.40 -19.47 5.27
C THR A 200 8.75 -18.72 3.99
N ARG A 201 8.73 -19.39 2.83
CA ARG A 201 8.96 -18.77 1.52
C ARG A 201 7.93 -17.69 1.20
N VAL A 202 6.65 -17.98 1.44
CA VAL A 202 5.58 -17.00 1.23
C VAL A 202 5.72 -15.81 2.19
N SER A 203 6.05 -16.07 3.46
CA SER A 203 6.31 -15.01 4.44
C SER A 203 7.49 -14.12 4.00
N ARG A 204 8.59 -14.71 3.53
CA ARG A 204 9.74 -13.98 2.98
C ARG A 204 9.34 -13.14 1.77
N TRP A 205 8.58 -13.70 0.84
CA TRP A 205 8.13 -12.96 -0.34
C TRP A 205 7.33 -11.70 0.02
N TYR A 206 6.46 -11.76 1.04
CA TYR A 206 5.75 -10.57 1.51
C TYR A 206 6.69 -9.50 2.09
N ILE A 207 7.72 -9.91 2.84
CA ILE A 207 8.74 -8.99 3.36
C ILE A 207 9.57 -8.38 2.22
N GLU A 208 9.88 -9.14 1.17
CA GLU A 208 10.53 -8.61 -0.03
C GLU A 208 9.68 -7.53 -0.73
N GLN A 209 8.34 -7.68 -0.72
CA GLN A 209 7.45 -6.63 -1.28
C GLN A 209 7.43 -5.39 -0.40
N LEU A 210 7.45 -5.55 0.93
CA LEU A 210 7.60 -4.42 1.85
C LEU A 210 8.93 -3.70 1.61
N ALA A 211 10.04 -4.44 1.49
CA ALA A 211 11.36 -3.88 1.20
C ALA A 211 11.35 -3.06 -0.09
N TYR A 212 10.77 -3.58 -1.18
CA TYR A 212 10.57 -2.84 -2.43
C TYR A 212 9.87 -1.49 -2.21
N MET A 213 8.79 -1.47 -1.43
CA MET A 213 8.05 -0.24 -1.15
C MET A 213 8.89 0.76 -0.34
N LEU A 214 9.57 0.29 0.71
CA LEU A 214 10.40 1.13 1.57
C LEU A 214 11.62 1.70 0.83
N GLU A 215 12.30 0.90 0.01
CA GLU A 215 13.39 1.35 -0.86
C GLU A 215 12.92 2.45 -1.82
N LYS A 216 11.74 2.27 -2.42
CA LYS A 216 11.15 3.28 -3.29
C LYS A 216 10.85 4.57 -2.53
N MET A 217 10.26 4.50 -1.35
CA MET A 217 10.00 5.68 -0.51
C MET A 217 11.31 6.38 -0.10
N SER A 218 12.35 5.62 0.22
CA SER A 218 13.67 6.18 0.57
C SER A 218 14.33 6.89 -0.62
N SER A 219 14.08 6.44 -1.86
CA SER A 219 14.63 7.08 -3.06
C SER A 219 13.99 8.43 -3.41
N ILE A 220 12.79 8.71 -2.89
CA ILE A 220 12.06 9.95 -3.16
C ILE A 220 12.49 11.03 -2.16
N HIS A 221 13.20 12.06 -2.64
CA HIS A 221 13.73 13.11 -1.77
C HIS A 221 12.71 14.24 -1.54
N GLU A 222 12.49 14.62 -0.28
CA GLU A 222 11.57 15.65 0.19
C GLU A 222 12.27 16.61 1.16
N GLY A 223 12.89 17.66 0.62
CA GLY A 223 13.63 18.65 1.42
C GLY A 223 14.89 18.04 2.05
N ASN A 224 14.91 17.98 3.39
CA ASN A 224 16.08 17.53 4.16
C ASN A 224 16.13 16.00 4.38
N GLY A 225 15.18 15.24 3.83
CA GLY A 225 15.11 13.79 3.97
C GLY A 225 14.40 13.14 2.78
N SER A 226 14.00 11.89 2.96
CA SER A 226 13.20 11.15 2.00
C SER A 226 11.71 11.11 2.38
N LEU A 227 10.86 10.67 1.44
CA LEU A 227 9.46 10.38 1.72
C LEU A 227 9.31 9.36 2.86
N LEU A 228 10.23 8.39 2.98
CA LEU A 228 10.24 7.45 4.09
C LEU A 228 10.56 8.13 5.43
N ASP A 229 11.47 9.10 5.45
CA ASP A 229 11.79 9.86 6.67
C ASP A 229 10.60 10.70 7.14
N ASN A 230 9.84 11.25 6.20
CA ASN A 230 8.63 12.03 6.49
C ASN A 230 7.38 11.18 6.75
N SER A 231 7.47 9.85 6.63
CA SER A 231 6.32 8.94 6.74
C SER A 231 6.47 7.95 7.90
N THR A 232 5.35 7.32 8.26
CA THR A 232 5.32 6.17 9.17
C THR A 232 4.58 5.02 8.49
N ILE A 233 5.25 3.88 8.37
CA ILE A 233 4.68 2.66 7.79
C ILE A 233 4.54 1.62 8.90
N LEU A 234 3.29 1.27 9.24
CA LEU A 234 2.97 0.14 10.11
C LEU A 234 2.63 -1.07 9.24
N TYR A 235 3.42 -2.12 9.36
CA TYR A 235 3.23 -3.38 8.63
C TYR A 235 3.21 -4.55 9.60
N GLY A 236 2.33 -5.54 9.37
CA GLY A 236 2.37 -6.76 10.16
C GLY A 236 1.13 -7.64 10.00
N SER A 237 1.02 -8.59 10.92
CA SER A 237 -0.08 -9.56 10.99
C SER A 237 -0.72 -9.57 12.36
N SER A 238 -2.00 -9.95 12.42
CA SER A 238 -2.75 -10.19 13.66
C SER A 238 -2.43 -11.54 14.30
N MET A 239 -1.55 -12.34 13.68
CA MET A 239 -1.08 -13.63 14.19
C MET A 239 0.43 -13.80 13.97
N LYS A 240 1.11 -14.36 14.96
CA LYS A 240 2.49 -14.81 14.85
C LYS A 240 2.61 -16.11 14.04
N ASP A 241 1.69 -17.03 14.28
CA ASP A 241 1.71 -18.36 13.69
C ASP A 241 0.27 -18.77 13.34
N GLY A 242 0.07 -19.08 12.05
CA GLY A 242 -1.21 -19.55 11.53
C GLY A 242 -1.54 -20.98 11.95
N ASN A 243 -0.57 -21.82 12.30
CA ASN A 243 -0.84 -23.22 12.67
C ASN A 243 -1.47 -23.31 14.05
N GLY A 244 -0.91 -22.57 15.01
CA GLY A 244 -1.45 -22.47 16.37
C GLY A 244 -2.45 -21.33 16.60
N HIS A 245 -2.75 -20.50 15.60
CA HIS A 245 -3.53 -19.26 15.74
C HIS A 245 -2.99 -18.35 16.84
N LYS A 246 -1.66 -18.27 16.98
CA LYS A 246 -0.99 -17.56 18.10
C LYS A 246 -1.09 -16.06 17.90
N LYS A 247 -1.61 -15.35 18.90
CA LYS A 247 -1.88 -13.89 18.87
C LYS A 247 -0.94 -13.09 19.75
N GLU A 248 0.01 -13.77 20.38
CA GLU A 248 1.10 -13.19 21.16
C GLU A 248 2.36 -13.01 20.30
N ASN A 249 3.19 -12.01 20.66
CA ASN A 249 4.45 -11.67 19.98
C ASN A 249 4.24 -11.47 18.47
N LEU A 250 3.30 -10.60 18.13
CA LEU A 250 2.88 -10.32 16.76
C LEU A 250 4.05 -9.80 15.92
N PRO A 251 4.16 -10.21 14.63
CA PRO A 251 5.20 -9.73 13.73
C PRO A 251 4.83 -8.34 13.23
N ILE A 252 5.28 -7.32 13.95
CA ILE A 252 5.00 -5.91 13.64
C ILE A 252 6.31 -5.22 13.26
N ILE A 253 6.27 -4.50 12.14
CA ILE A 253 7.34 -3.64 11.64
C ILE A 253 6.80 -2.22 11.62
N LEU A 254 7.54 -1.31 12.26
CA LEU A 254 7.33 0.13 12.17
C LEU A 254 8.52 0.73 11.44
N ALA A 255 8.29 1.35 10.30
CA ALA A 255 9.34 1.93 9.45
C ALA A 255 9.11 3.41 9.18
N GLY A 256 10.21 4.13 8.93
CA GLY A 256 10.23 5.58 8.74
C GLY A 256 10.38 6.37 10.05
N HIS A 257 10.60 7.68 9.93
CA HIS A 257 10.85 8.57 11.07
C HIS A 257 9.61 9.43 11.43
N GLY A 258 8.53 9.37 10.63
CA GLY A 258 7.31 10.14 10.85
C GLY A 258 7.55 11.65 10.89
N GLY A 259 8.56 12.15 10.18
CA GLY A 259 8.98 13.55 10.25
C GLY A 259 9.66 13.92 11.57
N GLY A 260 10.37 12.96 12.20
CA GLY A 260 11.05 13.13 13.49
C GLY A 260 10.19 12.82 14.71
N LYS A 261 8.97 12.33 14.51
CA LYS A 261 8.05 11.92 15.59
C LYS A 261 8.33 10.52 16.13
N LEU A 262 9.02 9.71 15.35
CA LEU A 262 9.43 8.37 15.73
C LEU A 262 10.95 8.29 15.74
N THR A 263 11.46 7.58 16.72
CA THR A 263 12.87 7.22 16.82
C THR A 263 13.01 5.76 16.38
N PRO A 264 13.51 5.47 15.15
CA PRO A 264 13.74 4.11 14.73
C PRO A 264 14.68 3.41 15.69
N LYS A 265 14.20 2.31 16.25
CA LYS A 265 15.00 1.37 17.03
C LYS A 265 14.97 0.05 16.30
N GLY A 266 16.03 -0.73 16.42
CA GLY A 266 16.11 -2.05 15.79
C GLY A 266 15.02 -2.98 16.32
N HIS A 267 15.37 -3.86 17.25
CA HIS A 267 14.38 -4.74 17.87
C HIS A 267 13.90 -4.17 19.20
N VAL A 268 12.62 -3.82 19.27
CA VAL A 268 11.95 -3.37 20.50
C VAL A 268 11.19 -4.53 21.11
N VAL A 269 11.59 -4.92 22.32
CA VAL A 269 10.92 -5.98 23.10
C VAL A 269 10.12 -5.33 24.21
N CYS A 270 8.80 -5.43 24.12
CA CYS A 270 7.90 -4.98 25.17
C CYS A 270 7.74 -6.03 26.27
N ASP A 271 7.29 -5.60 27.45
CA ASP A 271 6.94 -6.52 28.53
C ASP A 271 5.87 -7.52 28.09
N LYS A 272 5.91 -8.71 28.68
CA LYS A 272 4.94 -9.78 28.39
C LYS A 272 3.51 -9.25 28.60
N SER A 273 2.62 -9.60 27.67
CA SER A 273 1.22 -9.17 27.65
C SER A 273 0.99 -7.67 27.38
N THR A 274 2.00 -6.93 26.92
CA THR A 274 1.80 -5.56 26.39
C THR A 274 0.79 -5.60 25.23
N PRO A 275 -0.35 -4.89 25.31
CA PRO A 275 -1.34 -4.89 24.24
C PRO A 275 -0.84 -4.18 22.98
N LEU A 276 -1.16 -4.72 21.80
CA LEU A 276 -0.93 -4.01 20.52
C LEU A 276 -1.64 -2.64 20.48
N ALA A 277 -2.72 -2.48 21.24
CA ALA A 277 -3.41 -1.20 21.40
C ALA A 277 -2.49 -0.09 21.93
N ASN A 278 -1.43 -0.40 22.69
CA ASN A 278 -0.45 0.59 23.15
C ASN A 278 0.34 1.19 21.97
N LEU A 279 0.67 0.39 20.94
CA LEU A 279 1.30 0.88 19.72
C LEU A 279 0.37 1.86 18.99
N HIS A 280 -0.90 1.50 18.80
CA HIS A 280 -1.88 2.37 18.14
C HIS A 280 -2.09 3.67 18.91
N LEU A 281 -2.22 3.61 20.24
CA LEU A 281 -2.33 4.80 21.08
C LEU A 281 -1.11 5.71 20.95
N THR A 282 0.10 5.12 20.94
CA THR A 282 1.36 5.86 20.75
C THR A 282 1.36 6.60 19.41
N LEU A 283 0.98 5.93 18.33
CA LEU A 283 0.91 6.54 17.00
C LEU A 283 -0.16 7.63 16.93
N LEU A 284 -1.36 7.41 17.46
CA LEU A 284 -2.42 8.43 17.52
C LEU A 284 -1.92 9.73 18.17
N GLN A 285 -1.31 9.62 19.35
CA GLN A 285 -0.78 10.77 20.08
C GLN A 285 0.36 11.46 19.33
N GLN A 286 1.30 10.71 18.74
CA GLN A 286 2.37 11.29 17.92
C GLN A 286 1.83 12.06 16.72
N PHE A 287 0.70 11.62 16.16
CA PHE A 287 0.03 12.30 15.06
C PHE A 287 -1.04 13.30 15.50
N GLY A 288 -1.02 13.73 16.77
CA GLY A 288 -1.81 14.86 17.28
C GLY A 288 -3.26 14.52 17.62
N VAL A 289 -3.61 13.24 17.71
CA VAL A 289 -4.92 12.83 18.21
C VAL A 289 -4.88 12.77 19.74
N GLU A 290 -5.68 13.63 20.37
CA GLU A 290 -5.87 13.65 21.82
C GLU A 290 -6.74 12.45 22.23
N ALA A 291 -6.08 11.34 22.59
CA ALA A 291 -6.73 10.13 23.06
C ALA A 291 -5.98 9.58 24.28
N ASP A 292 -6.72 9.27 25.35
CA ASP A 292 -6.18 8.66 26.56
C ASP A 292 -6.12 7.13 26.48
N HIS A 293 -6.94 6.53 25.61
CA HIS A 293 -7.05 5.10 25.43
C HIS A 293 -7.43 4.73 23.98
N PHE A 294 -7.14 3.49 23.59
CA PHE A 294 -7.50 2.91 22.30
C PHE A 294 -8.14 1.53 22.48
N ASN A 295 -9.29 1.33 21.85
CA ASN A 295 -10.04 0.07 21.78
C ASN A 295 -10.31 -0.60 23.14
N ASN A 296 -10.44 0.20 24.22
CA ASN A 296 -10.56 -0.24 25.62
C ASN A 296 -9.52 -1.28 26.07
N ALA A 297 -8.41 -1.39 25.32
CA ALA A 297 -7.40 -2.45 25.49
C ALA A 297 -6.01 -1.87 25.73
N SER A 298 -5.78 -0.60 25.39
CA SER A 298 -4.52 0.05 25.69
C SER A 298 -4.35 0.26 27.19
N THR A 299 -3.17 -0.03 27.72
CA THR A 299 -2.78 0.21 29.11
C THR A 299 -1.74 1.34 29.25
N GLY A 300 -1.33 1.94 28.12
CA GLY A 300 -0.36 3.02 28.06
C GLY A 300 0.21 3.18 26.65
N THR A 301 1.33 3.89 26.55
CA THR A 301 2.09 4.07 25.30
C THR A 301 3.40 3.28 25.31
N ILE A 302 4.04 3.16 24.15
CA ILE A 302 5.35 2.54 23.99
C ILE A 302 6.38 3.67 23.88
N ALA A 303 6.84 4.17 25.03
CA ALA A 303 7.78 5.29 25.11
C ALA A 303 9.10 5.06 24.36
N GLN A 304 9.44 3.79 24.08
CA GLN A 304 10.63 3.45 23.31
C GLN A 304 10.54 3.88 21.84
N LEU A 305 9.35 4.15 21.29
CA LEU A 305 9.18 4.48 19.87
C LEU A 305 9.31 5.98 19.55
N VAL A 306 9.36 6.82 20.58
CA VAL A 306 9.32 8.29 20.47
C VAL A 306 10.63 8.88 20.97
#